data_AF-A0A956L9N9-F1
#
_entry.id   AF-A0A956L9N9-F1
#
_cell.length_a   1.000
_cell.length_b   1.000
_cell.length_c   1.000
_cell.angle_alpha   90.00
_cell.angle_beta   90.00
_cell.angle_gamma   90.00
#
_symmetry.space_group_name_H-M   'P 1'
#
loop_
_entity.id
_entity.type
_entity.pdbx_description
1 polymer ?
#
loop_
_entity_poly.entity_id
_entity_poly.type
_entity_poly.pdbx_seq_one_letter_code
_entity_poly.pdbx_strand_id
1 'polypeptide(L)'
;MAPEASVSRASVGLLLAAALGSSACIIPDREIGLESDDDNPGAVRIVESIPLVQEFLDRCEADPRAPEYDPTVCPQVPASLPQGLLDDGPYCSCPGRDGNTLPEFSLYAEDPDRRRETAADVLYAVALLDLDPLTEAPQNFVAYPEHFVPGGRGEYMGTIRGGSGAGKLHPSVGREDNGLWRFRFGKDGGTGVDLCNDDNGETLAVGLHNLQIMVTDRPFFRPVRHDADGEPVTTDDGQPVLLPTQHGMPDLAAGATWAVANYVFRCHDPAVEDRCNCLEAPP
;
A
#
# COMPACT_ATOMS: atom_id res chain seq x y z
N MET A 1 -16.29 77.55 0.47
CA MET A 1 -15.41 78.18 -0.53
C MET A 1 -14.41 79.07 0.18
N ALA A 2 -13.24 78.50 0.46
CA ALA A 2 -11.98 79.16 0.82
C ALA A 2 -10.92 78.06 0.66
N PRO A 3 -9.87 78.21 -0.18
CA PRO A 3 -8.79 77.25 -0.20
C PRO A 3 -7.69 77.69 0.77
N GLU A 4 -7.34 76.78 1.66
CA GLU A 4 -6.19 76.82 2.54
C GLU A 4 -4.88 76.58 1.77
N ALA A 5 -3.81 77.05 2.39
CA ALA A 5 -2.49 77.25 1.83
C ALA A 5 -1.55 76.03 1.94
N SER A 6 -0.57 76.01 1.02
CA SER A 6 0.79 75.43 1.12
C SER A 6 0.87 73.90 1.28
N VAL A 7 1.84 73.18 0.72
CA VAL A 7 3.29 73.31 0.93
C VAL A 7 4.05 72.73 -0.27
N SER A 8 5.16 73.41 -0.59
CA SER A 8 6.12 73.08 -1.64
C SER A 8 7.02 71.90 -1.29
N ARG A 9 7.45 71.22 -2.35
CA ARG A 9 8.27 70.01 -2.41
C ARG A 9 9.69 70.15 -1.86
N ALA A 10 10.14 69.05 -1.26
CA ALA A 10 11.39 68.30 -1.46
C ALA A 10 12.75 69.00 -1.35
N SER A 11 13.60 68.39 -0.52
CA SER A 11 15.02 68.06 -0.80
C SER A 11 15.44 67.05 0.28
N VAL A 12 15.40 65.74 0.00
CA VAL A 12 16.56 64.89 -0.36
C VAL A 12 17.83 65.28 0.41
N GLY A 13 18.10 64.57 1.50
CA GLY A 13 19.37 64.50 2.20
C GLY A 13 19.67 63.04 2.50
N LEU A 14 20.60 62.48 1.74
CA LEU A 14 20.98 61.07 1.71
C LEU A 14 22.07 60.78 2.76
N LEU A 15 21.92 59.61 3.42
CA LEU A 15 22.97 58.72 3.96
C LEU A 15 23.96 59.25 5.01
N LEU A 16 23.85 58.70 6.23
CA LEU A 16 25.03 58.33 7.02
C LEU A 16 24.83 56.95 7.67
N ALA A 17 25.90 56.16 7.57
CA ALA A 17 25.98 54.74 7.89
C ALA A 17 25.96 54.45 9.41
N ALA A 18 25.37 53.31 9.75
CA ALA A 18 25.78 52.51 10.91
C ALA A 18 25.54 51.04 10.58
N ALA A 19 26.50 50.45 9.86
CA ALA A 19 26.68 49.01 9.77
C ALA A 19 27.09 48.50 11.17
N LEU A 20 26.08 48.23 12.01
CA LEU A 20 26.26 47.41 13.19
C LEU A 20 26.33 45.96 12.70
N GLY A 21 27.54 45.42 12.71
CA GLY A 21 27.81 44.00 12.59
C GLY A 21 27.17 43.25 13.75
N SER A 22 25.89 42.96 13.65
CA SER A 22 25.33 41.74 14.21
C SER A 22 25.69 40.63 13.24
N SER A 23 26.77 39.91 13.54
CA SER A 23 26.86 38.50 13.18
C SER A 23 25.65 37.83 13.81
N ALA A 24 24.51 37.87 13.12
CA ALA A 24 23.45 36.92 13.33
C ALA A 24 24.07 35.59 12.93
N CYS A 25 24.66 34.91 13.91
CA CYS A 25 24.82 33.48 13.84
C CYS A 25 23.40 32.96 13.64
N ILE A 26 23.05 32.69 12.38
CA ILE A 26 22.04 31.70 12.08
C ILE A 26 22.66 30.43 12.66
N ILE A 27 22.33 30.14 13.91
CA ILE A 27 22.43 28.78 14.41
C ILE A 27 21.28 28.11 13.64
N PRO A 28 21.54 27.29 12.60
CA PRO A 28 20.49 26.44 12.09
C PRO A 28 20.10 25.59 13.29
N ASP A 29 18.91 25.86 13.81
CA ASP A 29 18.34 25.10 14.90
C ASP A 29 18.07 23.71 14.33
N ARG A 30 19.07 22.82 14.47
CA ARG A 30 19.01 21.43 13.98
C ARG A 30 18.16 20.54 14.90
N GLU A 31 17.54 21.13 15.93
CA GLU A 31 16.78 20.43 16.96
C GLU A 31 15.34 20.95 17.11
N ILE A 32 14.83 21.78 16.18
CA ILE A 32 13.38 21.91 16.00
C ILE A 32 12.89 20.67 15.26
N GLY A 33 12.78 19.57 16.00
CA GLY A 33 11.85 18.52 15.65
C GLY A 33 10.45 19.10 15.86
N LEU A 34 9.75 19.41 14.78
CA LEU A 34 8.29 19.43 14.82
C LEU A 34 7.87 17.97 15.01
N GLU A 35 7.90 17.47 16.25
CA GLU A 35 7.18 16.24 16.59
C GLU A 35 5.70 16.62 16.66
N SER A 36 4.99 16.48 15.54
CA SER A 36 3.56 16.18 15.62
C SER A 36 3.48 14.80 16.27
N ASP A 37 2.73 14.65 17.37
CA ASP A 37 2.55 13.35 18.02
C ASP A 37 1.86 12.30 17.10
N ASP A 38 1.42 12.69 15.90
CA ASP A 38 0.81 11.88 14.84
C ASP A 38 1.49 12.13 13.47
N ASP A 39 2.83 12.06 13.39
CA ASP A 39 3.54 12.09 12.11
C ASP A 39 3.42 10.75 11.40
N ASN A 40 2.51 10.65 10.42
CA ASN A 40 2.63 9.64 9.38
C ASN A 40 3.74 10.09 8.40
N PRO A 41 4.97 9.53 8.48
CA PRO A 41 6.11 10.03 7.73
C PRO A 41 6.09 9.60 6.25
N GLY A 42 5.07 8.87 5.80
CA GLY A 42 4.93 8.50 4.39
C GLY A 42 3.65 7.75 4.05
N ALA A 43 3.49 7.41 2.77
CA ALA A 43 2.42 6.48 2.37
C ALA A 43 2.82 5.03 2.65
N VAL A 44 1.82 4.15 2.78
CA VAL A 44 1.96 2.68 2.67
C VAL A 44 2.83 2.31 1.48
N ARG A 45 3.64 1.27 1.61
CA ARG A 45 4.52 0.78 0.55
C ARG A 45 4.46 -0.73 0.44
N ILE A 46 4.29 -1.24 -0.78
CA ILE A 46 4.49 -2.67 -1.05
C ILE A 46 5.99 -2.92 -1.20
N VAL A 47 6.49 -3.98 -0.56
CA VAL A 47 7.91 -4.26 -0.40
C VAL A 47 8.27 -5.57 -1.09
N GLU A 48 9.11 -5.49 -2.11
CA GLU A 48 9.69 -6.67 -2.78
C GLU A 48 11.01 -7.12 -2.16
N SER A 49 11.71 -6.20 -1.48
CA SER A 49 12.91 -6.49 -0.69
C SER A 49 13.07 -5.47 0.43
N ILE A 50 13.63 -5.88 1.57
CA ILE A 50 13.98 -4.94 2.64
C ILE A 50 15.28 -4.27 2.21
N PRO A 51 15.32 -2.94 1.97
CA PRO A 51 16.57 -2.23 1.78
C PRO A 51 17.44 -2.36 3.03
N LEU A 52 18.55 -3.07 2.87
CA LEU A 52 19.56 -3.27 3.91
C LEU A 52 20.62 -2.17 3.80
N VAL A 53 21.17 -1.73 4.94
CA VAL A 53 22.32 -0.83 4.94
C VAL A 53 23.56 -1.55 4.39
N GLN A 54 24.46 -0.83 3.73
CA GLN A 54 25.62 -1.45 3.06
C GLN A 54 26.46 -2.32 3.98
N GLU A 55 26.72 -1.89 5.22
CA GLU A 55 27.46 -2.68 6.21
C GLU A 55 26.82 -4.05 6.46
N PHE A 56 25.49 -4.13 6.34
CA PHE A 56 24.74 -5.35 6.51
C PHE A 56 24.79 -6.24 5.26
N LEU A 57 24.70 -5.63 4.07
CA LEU A 57 24.93 -6.32 2.80
C LEU A 57 26.33 -6.94 2.77
N ASP A 58 27.35 -6.19 3.21
CA ASP A 58 28.73 -6.65 3.27
C ASP A 58 28.89 -7.85 4.23
N ARG A 59 28.17 -7.85 5.37
CA ARG A 59 28.13 -8.99 6.30
C ARG A 59 27.43 -10.20 5.70
N CYS A 60 26.34 -9.98 4.97
CA CYS A 60 25.63 -11.03 4.24
C CYS A 60 26.50 -11.66 3.15
N GLU A 61 27.19 -10.85 2.35
CA GLU A 61 28.10 -11.34 1.32
C GLU A 61 29.32 -12.08 1.90
N ALA A 62 29.77 -11.68 3.10
CA ALA A 62 30.91 -12.27 3.78
C ALA A 62 30.59 -13.56 4.56
N ASP A 63 29.32 -13.86 4.85
CA ASP A 63 28.94 -15.10 5.56
C ASP A 63 28.87 -16.28 4.58
N PRO A 64 29.75 -17.30 4.70
CA PRO A 64 29.70 -18.49 3.84
C PRO A 64 28.40 -19.30 3.97
N ARG A 65 27.55 -19.01 4.97
CA ARG A 65 26.20 -19.59 5.14
C ARG A 65 25.09 -18.76 4.51
N ALA A 66 25.36 -17.55 4.01
CA ALA A 66 24.37 -16.71 3.34
C ALA A 66 23.64 -17.35 2.12
N PRO A 67 24.22 -18.29 1.35
CA PRO A 67 23.44 -18.97 0.30
C PRO A 67 22.39 -19.95 0.87
N GLU A 68 22.49 -20.37 2.13
CA GLU A 68 21.37 -21.01 2.85
C GLU A 68 20.59 -19.89 3.53
N TYR A 69 19.33 -19.71 3.15
CA TYR A 69 18.37 -18.74 3.68
C TYR A 69 18.25 -18.81 5.23
N ASP A 70 19.22 -18.28 5.97
CA ASP A 70 19.08 -18.02 7.40
C ASP A 70 18.57 -16.58 7.56
N PRO A 71 17.24 -16.38 7.73
CA PRO A 71 16.65 -15.05 7.90
C PRO A 71 17.15 -14.35 9.17
N THR A 72 17.84 -15.08 10.06
CA THR A 72 18.47 -14.50 11.24
C THR A 72 19.82 -13.86 10.93
N VAL A 73 20.47 -14.24 9.83
CA VAL A 73 21.76 -13.67 9.38
C VAL A 73 21.52 -12.57 8.35
N CYS A 74 20.55 -12.74 7.45
CA CYS A 74 20.18 -11.79 6.40
C CYS A 74 18.66 -11.68 6.27
N PRO A 75 17.98 -10.69 6.89
CA PRO A 75 16.54 -10.51 6.77
C PRO A 75 16.22 -10.08 5.35
N GLN A 76 15.88 -11.05 4.53
CA GLN A 76 15.18 -10.84 3.27
C GLN A 76 13.69 -10.91 3.54
N VAL A 77 12.92 -10.12 2.79
CA VAL A 77 11.48 -10.40 2.69
C VAL A 77 11.36 -11.81 2.12
N PRO A 78 10.55 -12.70 2.69
CA PRO A 78 10.33 -14.00 2.06
C PRO A 78 9.85 -13.80 0.62
N ALA A 79 10.11 -14.77 -0.25
CA ALA A 79 9.81 -14.64 -1.66
C ALA A 79 8.35 -14.20 -1.89
N SER A 80 8.18 -13.06 -2.56
CA SER A 80 6.92 -12.57 -3.09
C SER A 80 6.86 -12.83 -4.60
N LEU A 81 5.66 -12.79 -5.17
CA LEU A 81 5.50 -12.79 -6.63
C LEU A 81 5.93 -11.42 -7.18
N PRO A 82 6.88 -11.34 -8.14
CA PRO A 82 7.26 -10.08 -8.75
C PRO A 82 6.09 -9.44 -9.50
N GLN A 83 5.98 -8.12 -9.42
CA GLN A 83 5.01 -7.38 -10.23
C GLN A 83 5.32 -7.50 -11.73
N GLY A 84 4.29 -7.39 -12.56
CA GLY A 84 4.40 -7.46 -14.01
C GLY A 84 3.75 -8.70 -14.60
N LEU A 85 4.35 -9.25 -15.65
CA LEU A 85 3.76 -10.36 -16.40
C LEU A 85 3.89 -11.68 -15.64
N LEU A 86 2.76 -12.33 -15.42
CA LEU A 86 2.65 -13.70 -14.92
C LEU A 86 2.72 -14.65 -16.12
N ASP A 87 3.81 -15.44 -16.21
CA ASP A 87 4.07 -16.40 -17.30
C ASP A 87 4.37 -17.82 -16.76
N ASP A 88 3.86 -18.13 -15.57
CA ASP A 88 4.10 -19.41 -14.89
C ASP A 88 3.32 -20.58 -15.53
N GLY A 89 2.45 -20.28 -16.49
CA GLY A 89 1.67 -21.26 -17.25
C GLY A 89 0.54 -20.59 -18.05
N PRO A 90 -0.12 -21.35 -18.95
CA PRO A 90 -1.29 -20.85 -19.65
C PRO A 90 -2.49 -20.89 -18.69
N TYR A 91 -2.95 -19.71 -18.27
CA TYR A 91 -4.25 -19.57 -17.62
C TYR A 91 -5.34 -19.63 -18.69
N CYS A 92 -6.40 -20.40 -18.45
CA CYS A 92 -7.39 -20.74 -19.47
C CYS A 92 -8.80 -20.35 -19.06
N SER A 93 -9.52 -19.74 -20.00
CA SER A 93 -10.95 -19.42 -19.86
C SER A 93 -11.78 -20.70 -20.04
N CYS A 94 -12.00 -21.42 -18.95
CA CYS A 94 -12.66 -22.71 -18.93
C CYS A 94 -14.17 -22.56 -18.63
N PRO A 95 -15.03 -23.46 -19.16
CA PRO A 95 -16.43 -23.52 -18.72
C PRO A 95 -16.61 -23.96 -17.26
N GLY A 96 -15.58 -24.60 -16.69
CA GLY A 96 -15.48 -24.96 -15.28
C GLY A 96 -14.28 -24.27 -14.65
N ARG A 97 -13.43 -25.02 -13.96
CA ARG A 97 -12.19 -24.48 -13.37
C ARG A 97 -11.00 -24.73 -14.28
N ASP A 98 -10.05 -23.82 -14.29
CA ASP A 98 -8.73 -24.09 -14.83
C ASP A 98 -7.91 -24.91 -13.82
N GLY A 99 -7.26 -25.98 -14.29
CA GLY A 99 -6.32 -26.73 -13.46
C GLY A 99 -4.99 -25.99 -13.28
N ASN A 100 -4.70 -24.99 -14.13
CA ASN A 100 -3.52 -24.12 -14.05
C ASN A 100 -3.82 -22.89 -13.18
N THR A 101 -3.91 -23.08 -11.86
CA THR A 101 -4.12 -21.96 -10.93
C THR A 101 -2.81 -21.24 -10.61
N LEU A 102 -2.87 -19.93 -10.39
CA LEU A 102 -1.78 -19.16 -9.80
C LEU A 102 -1.50 -19.68 -8.38
N PRO A 103 -0.28 -20.17 -8.07
CA PRO A 103 0.04 -20.63 -6.72
C PRO A 103 -0.18 -19.54 -5.67
N GLU A 104 -0.51 -19.95 -4.43
CA GLU A 104 -0.57 -19.02 -3.31
C GLU A 104 0.76 -18.28 -3.18
N PHE A 105 0.68 -16.96 -3.03
CA PHE A 105 1.85 -16.12 -2.76
C PHE A 105 1.59 -15.12 -1.64
N SER A 106 2.68 -14.60 -1.09
CA SER A 106 2.62 -13.53 -0.09
C SER A 106 3.03 -12.20 -0.71
N LEU A 107 2.27 -11.16 -0.39
CA LEU A 107 2.61 -9.77 -0.63
C LEU A 107 2.95 -9.13 0.72
N TYR A 108 3.96 -8.27 0.73
CA TYR A 108 4.40 -7.59 1.93
C TYR A 108 4.23 -6.10 1.79
N ALA A 109 3.78 -5.44 2.84
CA ALA A 109 3.65 -3.99 2.85
C ALA A 109 4.13 -3.39 4.17
N GLU A 110 4.60 -2.16 4.11
CA GLU A 110 4.98 -1.37 5.27
C GLU A 110 4.02 -0.20 5.44
N ASP A 111 3.64 0.03 6.70
CA ASP A 111 3.04 1.29 7.15
C ASP A 111 4.12 2.12 7.84
N PRO A 112 4.48 3.31 7.33
CA PRO A 112 5.42 4.16 8.02
C PRO A 112 4.81 4.89 9.23
N ASP A 113 3.48 4.83 9.47
CA ASP A 113 2.84 5.52 10.60
C ASP A 113 3.48 5.14 11.95
N ARG A 114 3.90 6.17 12.70
CA ARG A 114 4.70 6.03 13.92
C ARG A 114 3.85 6.30 15.13
N ARG A 115 3.12 5.30 15.62
CA ARG A 115 2.50 5.41 16.94
C ARG A 115 3.36 4.70 17.99
N ARG A 116 4.19 5.48 18.70
CA ARG A 116 5.08 5.01 19.79
C ARG A 116 4.35 4.22 20.89
N GLU A 117 3.05 4.44 21.08
CA GLU A 117 2.28 3.88 22.21
C GLU A 117 1.03 3.07 21.83
N THR A 118 0.68 2.95 20.54
CA THR A 118 -0.50 2.15 20.10
C THR A 118 -0.12 1.10 19.07
N ALA A 119 -0.97 0.08 18.90
CA ALA A 119 -0.77 -0.93 17.86
C ALA A 119 -0.70 -0.23 16.50
N ALA A 120 0.26 -0.61 15.65
CA ALA A 120 0.33 -0.16 14.26
C ALA A 120 -1.05 -0.31 13.61
N ASP A 121 -1.44 0.68 12.80
CA ASP A 121 -2.72 0.64 12.09
C ASP A 121 -2.79 -0.65 11.26
N VAL A 122 -3.96 -1.28 11.27
CA VAL A 122 -4.17 -2.52 10.55
C VAL A 122 -4.17 -2.20 9.06
N LEU A 123 -3.29 -2.85 8.31
CA LEU A 123 -3.34 -2.73 6.85
C LEU A 123 -4.43 -3.64 6.25
N TYR A 124 -5.06 -3.16 5.17
CA TYR A 124 -6.10 -3.85 4.42
C TYR A 124 -5.71 -3.96 2.95
N ALA A 125 -6.09 -5.05 2.30
CA ALA A 125 -5.83 -5.32 0.89
C ALA A 125 -7.09 -5.75 0.15
N VAL A 126 -7.09 -5.50 -1.16
CA VAL A 126 -8.12 -5.95 -2.10
C VAL A 126 -7.51 -6.19 -3.47
N ALA A 127 -8.08 -7.13 -4.24
CA ALA A 127 -7.74 -7.36 -5.64
C ALA A 127 -8.79 -6.70 -6.53
N LEU A 128 -8.33 -6.00 -7.55
CA LEU A 128 -9.12 -5.30 -8.55
C LEU A 128 -8.75 -5.86 -9.92
N LEU A 129 -9.72 -6.43 -10.62
CA LEU A 129 -9.53 -7.02 -11.95
C LEU A 129 -9.98 -6.04 -13.03
N ASP A 130 -9.12 -5.78 -14.00
CA ASP A 130 -9.39 -4.93 -15.17
C ASP A 130 -9.99 -3.56 -14.82
N LEU A 131 -9.51 -2.97 -13.71
CA LEU A 131 -9.93 -1.65 -13.24
C LEU A 131 -9.78 -0.60 -14.35
N ASP A 132 -10.91 -0.01 -14.77
CA ASP A 132 -10.90 1.17 -15.61
C ASP A 132 -10.38 2.36 -14.79
N PRO A 133 -9.23 2.99 -15.16
CA PRO A 133 -8.68 4.12 -14.41
C PRO A 133 -9.60 5.35 -14.40
N LEU A 134 -10.63 5.40 -15.24
CA LEU A 134 -11.62 6.47 -15.29
C LEU A 134 -12.89 6.17 -14.48
N THR A 135 -12.98 5.00 -13.84
CA THR A 135 -14.16 4.66 -13.03
C THR A 135 -14.20 5.47 -11.73
N GLU A 136 -15.40 5.92 -11.37
CA GLU A 136 -15.68 6.48 -10.03
C GLU A 136 -16.10 5.39 -9.03
N ALA A 137 -16.27 4.15 -9.49
CA ALA A 137 -16.71 3.02 -8.68
C ALA A 137 -15.73 1.83 -8.74
N PRO A 138 -14.52 1.92 -8.14
CA PRO A 138 -13.54 0.83 -8.13
C PRO A 138 -14.07 -0.47 -7.53
N GLN A 139 -15.06 -0.39 -6.64
CA GLN A 139 -15.69 -1.55 -5.99
C GLN A 139 -16.35 -2.52 -6.97
N ASN A 140 -16.71 -2.07 -8.18
CA ASN A 140 -17.30 -2.92 -9.20
C ASN A 140 -16.27 -3.84 -9.88
N PHE A 141 -14.98 -3.58 -9.64
CA PHE A 141 -13.86 -4.34 -10.19
C PHE A 141 -13.22 -5.25 -9.14
N VAL A 142 -13.79 -5.33 -7.93
CA VAL A 142 -13.27 -6.20 -6.86
C VAL A 142 -13.44 -7.65 -7.28
N ALA A 143 -12.32 -8.38 -7.32
CA ALA A 143 -12.26 -9.78 -7.71
C ALA A 143 -11.55 -10.60 -6.63
N TYR A 144 -11.80 -11.91 -6.61
CA TYR A 144 -11.16 -12.86 -5.70
C TYR A 144 -11.22 -12.47 -4.20
N PRO A 145 -12.35 -11.95 -3.67
CA PRO A 145 -12.40 -11.42 -2.31
C PRO A 145 -12.12 -12.48 -1.23
N GLU A 146 -12.46 -13.74 -1.50
CA GLU A 146 -12.17 -14.90 -0.64
C GLU A 146 -10.70 -15.36 -0.66
N HIS A 147 -9.89 -14.87 -1.60
CA HIS A 147 -8.48 -15.27 -1.73
C HIS A 147 -7.53 -14.42 -0.89
N PHE A 148 -7.98 -13.37 -0.23
CA PHE A 148 -7.17 -12.72 0.80
C PHE A 148 -7.48 -13.30 2.19
N VAL A 149 -6.46 -13.82 2.87
CA VAL A 149 -6.64 -14.41 4.21
C VAL A 149 -5.97 -13.57 5.31
N PRO A 150 -6.70 -13.17 6.39
CA PRO A 150 -8.14 -13.32 6.62
C PRO A 150 -8.96 -12.10 6.14
N GLY A 151 -9.66 -12.26 5.01
CA GLY A 151 -10.61 -11.26 4.48
C GLY A 151 -9.97 -9.92 4.13
N GLY A 152 -8.81 -9.94 3.48
CA GLY A 152 -8.09 -8.72 3.09
C GLY A 152 -7.27 -8.08 4.22
N ARG A 153 -7.35 -8.57 5.46
CA ARG A 153 -6.60 -7.99 6.57
C ARG A 153 -5.16 -8.48 6.60
N GLY A 154 -4.21 -7.57 6.78
CA GLY A 154 -2.80 -7.91 6.90
C GLY A 154 -2.49 -8.64 8.21
N GLU A 155 -1.51 -9.54 8.16
CA GLU A 155 -0.89 -10.15 9.33
C GLU A 155 0.41 -9.41 9.68
N TYR A 156 0.46 -8.82 10.87
CA TYR A 156 1.64 -8.11 11.32
C TYR A 156 2.82 -9.08 11.53
N MET A 157 3.89 -8.87 10.78
CA MET A 157 5.14 -9.59 10.94
C MET A 157 5.97 -8.86 11.98
N GLY A 158 5.84 -9.29 13.24
CA GLY A 158 6.72 -8.81 14.31
C GLY A 158 8.21 -8.96 13.94
N THR A 159 9.08 -8.33 14.72
CA THR A 159 10.53 -8.19 14.44
C THR A 159 11.14 -9.42 13.79
N ILE A 160 11.64 -9.25 12.56
CA ILE A 160 12.56 -10.20 11.96
C ILE A 160 13.82 -10.15 12.82
N ARG A 161 13.90 -11.04 13.82
CA ARG A 161 15.01 -11.07 14.76
C ARG A 161 16.27 -11.44 13.99
N GLY A 162 17.15 -10.46 13.80
CA GLY A 162 18.57 -10.73 13.60
C GLY A 162 19.03 -11.63 14.74
N GLY A 163 19.73 -12.71 14.41
CA GLY A 163 20.06 -13.79 15.34
C GLY A 163 20.69 -13.29 16.63
N SER A 164 20.54 -14.09 17.71
CA SER A 164 21.04 -13.81 19.05
C SER A 164 22.54 -13.49 19.04
N GLY A 165 22.88 -12.21 18.93
CA GLY A 165 24.27 -11.74 18.85
C GLY A 165 24.49 -10.52 17.96
N ALA A 166 23.61 -10.26 16.98
CA ALA A 166 23.60 -8.98 16.28
C ALA A 166 22.94 -7.93 17.19
N GLY A 167 23.64 -6.83 17.51
CA GLY A 167 23.02 -5.69 18.18
C GLY A 167 21.76 -5.23 17.43
N LYS A 168 20.88 -4.46 18.08
CA LYS A 168 19.69 -3.88 17.43
C LYS A 168 20.11 -3.25 16.10
N LEU A 169 19.74 -3.89 15.00
CA LEU A 169 20.01 -3.39 13.67
C LEU A 169 19.03 -2.26 13.48
N HIS A 170 19.53 -1.03 13.59
CA HIS A 170 18.75 0.13 13.21
C HIS A 170 18.49 0.03 11.71
N PRO A 171 17.21 0.06 11.28
CA PRO A 171 16.87 0.16 9.88
C PRO A 171 17.60 1.33 9.23
N SER A 172 17.69 1.32 7.90
CA SER A 172 18.11 2.49 7.14
C SER A 172 17.40 3.76 7.66
N VAL A 173 18.15 4.86 7.75
CA VAL A 173 17.71 6.12 8.39
C VAL A 173 16.27 6.46 8.00
N GLY A 174 15.35 6.39 8.97
CA GLY A 174 13.93 6.72 8.78
C GLY A 174 12.94 5.56 8.87
N ARG A 175 13.39 4.30 8.91
CA ARG A 175 12.54 3.12 9.11
C ARG A 175 12.50 2.71 10.58
N GLU A 176 11.33 2.35 11.11
CA GLU A 176 11.24 1.68 12.42
C GLU A 176 11.54 0.19 12.30
N ASP A 177 11.92 -0.43 13.42
CA ASP A 177 12.38 -1.82 13.47
C ASP A 177 11.37 -2.84 12.90
N ASN A 178 10.07 -2.51 12.70
CA ASN A 178 9.03 -3.55 12.62
C ASN A 178 7.75 -3.24 11.81
N GLY A 179 7.72 -2.29 10.86
CA GLY A 179 6.47 -1.92 10.17
C GLY A 179 5.88 -2.90 9.15
N LEU A 180 6.30 -4.18 9.12
CA LEU A 180 6.00 -5.10 8.01
C LEU A 180 4.71 -5.90 8.24
N TRP A 181 3.86 -5.93 7.22
CA TRP A 181 2.62 -6.70 7.16
C TRP A 181 2.67 -7.69 6.02
N ARG A 182 2.10 -8.87 6.24
CA ARG A 182 1.97 -9.94 5.24
C ARG A 182 0.51 -10.08 4.81
N PHE A 183 0.30 -10.19 3.52
CA PHE A 183 -0.96 -10.56 2.89
C PHE A 183 -0.76 -11.86 2.14
N ARG A 184 -1.55 -12.87 2.44
CA ARG A 184 -1.58 -14.12 1.67
C ARG A 184 -2.69 -14.01 0.63
N PHE A 185 -2.32 -14.22 -0.64
CA PHE A 185 -3.24 -14.26 -1.76
C PHE A 185 -3.31 -15.69 -2.31
N GLY A 186 -4.47 -16.32 -2.14
CA GLY A 186 -4.73 -17.74 -2.30
C GLY A 186 -5.66 -18.25 -1.20
N LYS A 187 -6.39 -19.34 -1.46
CA LYS A 187 -7.37 -19.87 -0.51
C LYS A 187 -6.71 -20.77 0.54
N ASP A 188 -7.19 -20.67 1.78
CA ASP A 188 -6.73 -21.49 2.91
C ASP A 188 -6.70 -22.98 2.55
N GLY A 189 -5.52 -23.60 2.67
CA GLY A 189 -5.26 -24.99 2.26
C GLY A 189 -4.37 -25.13 1.02
N GLY A 190 -3.85 -24.02 0.47
CA GLY A 190 -2.86 -24.02 -0.60
C GLY A 190 -3.45 -24.28 -2.00
N THR A 191 -4.76 -24.14 -2.16
CA THR A 191 -5.36 -24.13 -3.50
C THR A 191 -5.11 -22.76 -4.12
N GLY A 192 -4.41 -22.72 -5.25
CA GLY A 192 -4.12 -21.49 -5.97
C GLY A 192 -5.37 -20.74 -6.45
N VAL A 193 -5.15 -19.59 -7.07
CA VAL A 193 -6.19 -18.70 -7.62
C VAL A 193 -6.44 -19.03 -9.08
N ASP A 194 -7.69 -19.31 -9.44
CA ASP A 194 -8.09 -19.47 -10.84
C ASP A 194 -8.31 -18.09 -11.46
N LEU A 195 -7.27 -17.55 -12.12
CA LEU A 195 -7.29 -16.18 -12.61
C LEU A 195 -8.27 -15.97 -13.77
N CYS A 196 -8.57 -16.99 -14.57
CA CYS A 196 -9.42 -16.82 -15.76
C CYS A 196 -10.89 -17.21 -15.54
N ASN A 197 -11.20 -17.81 -14.39
CA ASN A 197 -12.54 -18.24 -14.04
C ASN A 197 -12.81 -17.75 -12.62
N ASP A 198 -13.21 -16.48 -12.51
CA ASP A 198 -13.43 -15.81 -11.22
C ASP A 198 -14.33 -16.67 -10.32
N ASP A 199 -14.02 -16.68 -9.02
CA ASP A 199 -14.71 -17.47 -8.01
C ASP A 199 -16.19 -17.03 -7.83
N ASN A 200 -16.58 -15.88 -8.41
CA ASN A 200 -17.96 -15.43 -8.53
C ASN A 200 -18.75 -16.08 -9.69
N GLY A 201 -18.12 -16.96 -10.47
CA GLY A 201 -18.76 -17.73 -11.54
C GLY A 201 -18.71 -17.07 -12.92
N GLU A 202 -17.89 -16.02 -13.10
CA GLU A 202 -17.68 -15.38 -14.39
C GLU A 202 -16.34 -15.81 -15.01
N THR A 203 -16.41 -16.42 -16.19
CA THR A 203 -15.23 -16.70 -17.01
C THR A 203 -14.78 -15.42 -17.70
N LEU A 204 -13.50 -15.09 -17.57
CA LEU A 204 -12.91 -13.94 -18.23
C LEU A 204 -12.79 -14.17 -19.74
N ALA A 205 -12.83 -13.06 -20.49
CA ALA A 205 -12.61 -13.11 -21.94
C ALA A 205 -11.20 -13.64 -22.26
N VAL A 206 -11.02 -14.19 -23.45
CA VAL A 206 -9.67 -14.56 -23.94
C VAL A 206 -8.90 -13.27 -24.22
N GLY A 207 -7.69 -13.12 -23.65
CA GLY A 207 -6.95 -11.88 -23.78
C GLY A 207 -5.96 -11.61 -22.65
N LEU A 208 -5.47 -10.37 -22.59
CA LEU A 208 -4.65 -9.86 -21.49
C LEU A 208 -5.54 -9.20 -20.46
N HIS A 209 -5.26 -9.47 -19.19
CA HIS A 209 -5.97 -8.94 -18.02
C HIS A 209 -4.98 -8.33 -17.04
N ASN A 210 -5.46 -7.39 -16.24
CA ASN A 210 -4.69 -6.75 -15.18
C ASN A 210 -5.33 -7.03 -13.81
N LEU A 211 -4.60 -7.74 -12.96
CA LEU A 211 -4.90 -7.90 -11.55
C LEU A 211 -4.10 -6.87 -10.76
N GLN A 212 -4.80 -5.90 -10.17
CA GLN A 212 -4.21 -4.91 -9.28
C GLN A 212 -4.52 -5.26 -7.82
N ILE A 213 -3.48 -5.46 -7.01
CA ILE A 213 -3.62 -5.59 -5.55
C ILE A 213 -3.37 -4.22 -4.93
N MET A 214 -4.38 -3.66 -4.28
CA MET A 214 -4.28 -2.41 -3.51
C MET A 214 -4.16 -2.72 -2.03
N VAL A 215 -3.23 -2.05 -1.33
CA VAL A 215 -3.06 -2.09 0.12
C VAL A 215 -3.24 -0.68 0.70
N THR A 216 -3.97 -0.55 1.81
CA THR A 216 -4.30 0.71 2.49
C THR A 216 -4.12 0.60 4.00
N ASP A 217 -3.75 1.70 4.65
CA ASP A 217 -3.54 1.82 6.12
C ASP A 217 -4.81 2.02 6.93
N ARG A 218 -5.95 2.19 6.25
CA ARG A 218 -7.25 2.36 6.88
C ARG A 218 -8.30 1.49 6.23
N PRO A 219 -9.41 1.19 6.95
CA PRO A 219 -10.56 0.57 6.34
C PRO A 219 -10.98 1.30 5.05
N PHE A 220 -11.44 0.53 4.06
CA PHE A 220 -11.97 1.11 2.83
C PHE A 220 -13.15 2.07 3.10
N PHE A 221 -13.34 2.99 2.18
CA PHE A 221 -14.34 4.05 2.28
C PHE A 221 -15.73 3.47 2.55
N ARG A 222 -16.41 4.07 3.54
CA ARG A 222 -17.78 3.70 3.90
C ARG A 222 -18.66 4.95 3.87
N PRO A 223 -19.49 5.13 2.83
CA PRO A 223 -20.23 6.37 2.68
C PRO A 223 -21.32 6.53 3.73
N VAL A 224 -21.57 7.78 4.10
CA VAL A 224 -22.71 8.15 4.94
C VAL A 224 -23.96 8.24 4.06
N ARG A 225 -25.08 7.70 4.54
CA ARG A 225 -26.38 7.88 3.90
C ARG A 225 -26.86 9.31 4.16
N HIS A 226 -27.21 10.03 3.09
CA HIS A 226 -27.79 11.36 3.17
C HIS A 226 -29.29 11.33 2.85
N ASP A 227 -30.05 12.29 3.38
CA ASP A 227 -31.45 12.48 3.06
C ASP A 227 -31.64 13.30 1.77
N ALA A 228 -32.89 13.70 1.47
CA ALA A 228 -33.22 14.46 0.26
C ALA A 228 -32.65 15.88 0.25
N ASP A 229 -32.33 16.44 1.42
CA ASP A 229 -31.78 17.77 1.58
C ASP A 229 -30.23 17.74 1.61
N GLY A 230 -29.64 16.53 1.59
CA GLY A 230 -28.19 16.32 1.60
C GLY A 230 -27.59 16.26 3.00
N GLU A 231 -28.41 16.13 4.04
CA GLU A 231 -27.95 16.01 5.42
C GLU A 231 -27.72 14.55 5.81
N PRO A 232 -26.72 14.23 6.66
CA PRO A 232 -26.50 12.88 7.15
C PRO A 232 -27.72 12.31 7.87
N VAL A 233 -28.21 11.16 7.41
CA VAL A 233 -29.24 10.42 8.14
C VAL A 233 -28.60 9.81 9.37
N THR A 234 -29.13 10.08 10.56
CA THR A 234 -28.61 9.53 11.82
C THR A 234 -29.47 8.39 12.36
N THR A 235 -28.86 7.51 13.17
CA THR A 235 -29.55 6.55 14.03
C THR A 235 -30.21 7.25 15.22
N ASP A 236 -30.99 6.51 16.01
CA ASP A 236 -31.60 7.01 17.25
C ASP A 236 -30.56 7.53 18.27
N ASP A 237 -29.32 7.01 18.21
CA ASP A 237 -28.19 7.42 19.06
C ASP A 237 -27.40 8.62 18.47
N GLY A 238 -27.88 9.23 17.38
CA GLY A 238 -27.24 10.38 16.74
C GLY A 238 -26.00 10.04 15.91
N GLN A 239 -25.74 8.76 15.63
CA GLN A 239 -24.61 8.34 14.77
C GLN A 239 -25.02 8.34 13.30
N PRO A 240 -24.14 8.71 12.35
CA PRO A 240 -24.46 8.64 10.93
C PRO A 240 -24.76 7.20 10.51
N VAL A 241 -25.81 7.03 9.69
CA VAL A 241 -26.14 5.74 9.08
C VAL A 241 -25.17 5.50 7.93
N LEU A 242 -24.33 4.48 8.08
CA LEU A 242 -23.30 4.13 7.11
C LEU A 242 -23.82 3.10 6.10
N LEU A 243 -23.57 3.36 4.82
CA LEU A 243 -23.82 2.45 3.71
C LEU A 243 -22.80 1.28 3.69
N PRO A 244 -22.95 0.27 2.81
CA PRO A 244 -21.93 -0.77 2.63
C PRO A 244 -20.55 -0.19 2.28
N THR A 245 -19.51 -0.85 2.76
CA THR A 245 -18.11 -0.51 2.45
C THR A 245 -17.85 -0.62 0.95
N GLN A 246 -17.19 0.37 0.37
CA GLN A 246 -16.75 0.37 -1.02
C GLN A 246 -15.30 -0.12 -1.10
N HIS A 247 -15.13 -1.44 -1.19
CA HIS A 247 -13.82 -2.06 -1.35
C HIS A 247 -13.09 -1.52 -2.59
N GLY A 248 -11.78 -1.31 -2.51
CA GLY A 248 -11.00 -0.69 -3.61
C GLY A 248 -11.03 0.84 -3.62
N MET A 249 -11.81 1.48 -2.74
CA MET A 249 -11.81 2.92 -2.56
C MET A 249 -11.15 3.28 -1.23
N PRO A 250 -9.93 3.85 -1.22
CA PRO A 250 -9.29 4.29 0.01
C PRO A 250 -10.06 5.46 0.63
N ASP A 251 -10.18 5.49 1.96
CA ASP A 251 -10.85 6.59 2.67
C ASP A 251 -9.94 7.82 2.78
N LEU A 252 -9.79 8.54 1.67
CA LEU A 252 -8.95 9.73 1.58
C LEU A 252 -9.41 10.84 2.54
N ALA A 253 -10.70 10.91 2.86
CA ALA A 253 -11.24 11.88 3.81
C ALA A 253 -10.81 11.57 5.25
N ALA A 254 -10.66 10.29 5.59
CA ALA A 254 -10.01 9.89 6.82
C ALA A 254 -8.49 10.15 6.78
N GLY A 255 -7.88 10.26 5.60
CA GLY A 255 -6.43 10.39 5.43
C GLY A 255 -5.73 9.05 5.19
N ALA A 256 -6.45 8.09 4.58
CA ALA A 256 -5.88 6.83 4.17
C ALA A 256 -4.76 7.03 3.12
N THR A 257 -3.66 6.30 3.29
CA THR A 257 -2.62 6.15 2.28
C THR A 257 -2.64 4.73 1.73
N TRP A 258 -2.19 4.56 0.50
CA TRP A 258 -2.28 3.28 -0.19
C TRP A 258 -1.13 3.06 -1.17
N ALA A 259 -0.90 1.80 -1.50
CA ALA A 259 0.01 1.34 -2.54
C ALA A 259 -0.65 0.28 -3.42
N VAL A 260 -0.18 0.13 -4.65
CA VAL A 260 -0.68 -0.89 -5.58
C VAL A 260 0.46 -1.72 -6.15
N ALA A 261 0.18 -3.00 -6.35
CA ALA A 261 0.97 -3.93 -7.12
C ALA A 261 0.16 -4.39 -8.33
N ASN A 262 0.75 -4.38 -9.52
CA ASN A 262 0.07 -4.76 -10.76
C ASN A 262 0.65 -6.06 -11.30
N TYR A 263 -0.24 -6.98 -11.66
CA TYR A 263 0.07 -8.25 -12.28
C TYR A 263 -0.72 -8.38 -13.57
N VAL A 264 -0.03 -8.67 -14.66
CA VAL A 264 -0.63 -8.86 -15.98
C VAL A 264 -0.60 -10.34 -16.28
N PHE A 265 -1.73 -10.92 -16.68
CA PHE A 265 -1.81 -12.32 -17.07
C PHE A 265 -2.61 -12.46 -18.37
N ARG A 266 -2.51 -13.62 -19.00
CA ARG A 266 -3.22 -13.92 -20.24
C ARG A 266 -4.16 -15.08 -20.04
N CYS A 267 -5.42 -14.90 -20.41
CA CYS A 267 -6.40 -15.96 -20.54
C CYS A 267 -6.40 -16.51 -21.96
N HIS A 268 -6.24 -17.82 -22.06
CA HIS A 268 -6.18 -18.56 -23.32
C HIS A 268 -7.50 -19.27 -23.62
N ASP A 269 -7.79 -19.41 -24.91
CA ASP A 269 -8.90 -20.24 -25.39
C ASP A 269 -8.51 -21.72 -25.26
N PRO A 270 -9.24 -22.53 -24.47
CA PRO A 270 -8.95 -23.96 -24.34
C PRO A 270 -9.16 -24.76 -25.63
N ALA A 271 -9.86 -24.21 -26.63
CA ALA A 271 -9.97 -24.83 -27.96
C ALA A 271 -8.71 -24.65 -28.83
N VAL A 272 -7.81 -23.74 -28.44
CA VAL A 272 -6.61 -23.38 -29.21
C VAL A 272 -5.31 -23.70 -28.46
N GLU A 273 -5.29 -23.56 -27.13
CA GLU A 273 -4.12 -23.84 -26.30
C GLU A 273 -4.17 -25.27 -25.74
N ASP A 274 -3.34 -26.16 -26.30
CA ASP A 274 -3.29 -27.58 -25.94
C ASP A 274 -2.85 -27.86 -24.48
N ARG A 275 -2.28 -26.86 -23.79
CA ARG A 275 -1.86 -26.97 -22.39
C ARG A 275 -2.95 -26.60 -21.39
N CYS A 276 -4.13 -26.19 -21.85
CA CYS A 276 -5.29 -25.97 -20.98
C CYS A 276 -5.76 -27.29 -20.37
N ASN A 277 -6.04 -27.28 -19.06
CA ASN A 277 -6.49 -28.46 -18.30
C ASN A 277 -7.81 -28.18 -17.59
N CYS A 278 -8.81 -27.74 -18.34
CA CYS A 278 -10.14 -27.43 -17.82
C CYS A 278 -10.77 -28.62 -17.07
N LEU A 279 -11.11 -28.37 -15.81
CA LEU A 279 -11.79 -29.28 -14.92
C LEU A 279 -13.29 -29.01 -14.94
N GLU A 280 -14.11 -30.05 -14.76
CA GLU A 280 -15.56 -29.90 -14.69
C GLU A 280 -15.96 -29.01 -13.50
N ALA A 281 -17.00 -28.19 -13.67
CA ALA A 281 -17.57 -27.41 -12.58
C ALA A 281 -18.08 -28.37 -11.49
N PRO A 282 -17.87 -28.07 -10.18
CA PRO A 282 -18.51 -28.83 -9.13
C PRO A 282 -20.04 -28.78 -9.31
N PRO A 283 -20.76 -29.89 -9.05
CA PRO A 283 -22.21 -29.99 -9.24
C PRO A 283 -23.01 -29.06 -8.32
#